data_AF-A0A7K2QGQ5-F1
#
_entry.id   AF-A0A7K2QGQ5-F1
#
_cell.length_a   1.000
_cell.length_b   1.000
_cell.length_c   1.000
_cell.angle_alpha   90.00
_cell.angle_beta   90.00
_cell.angle_gamma   90.00
#
_symmetry.space_group_name_H-M   'P 1'
#
loop_
_entity.id
_entity.type
_entity.pdbx_description
1 polymer ?
#
loop_
_entity_poly.entity_id
_entity_poly.type
_entity_poly.pdbx_seq_one_letter_code
_entity_poly.pdbx_strand_id
1 'polypeptide(L)'
;RATWSTHRVRPIGGCPVCRPLPADSPAAAAFADTPRPLPDPSVLRGPNDRTGAERLRTELFDERFGPVRRLFRTEDSAFALTTAWVADGRPVDDGGYGRSADFRSSERVALFEAVERLAGMRPLGRRTVLRASFAELGPQAAVDPARLGLPDPAHRGHPASLSVPYDADLQLDWVYGWSLTEGRARAVPEHVA
;
A
#
# COMPACT_ATOMS: atom_id res chain seq x y z
N ARG A 1 -37.29 19.14 0.47
CA ARG A 1 -36.44 18.95 1.67
C ARG A 1 -35.00 19.17 1.26
N ALA A 2 -34.24 19.96 2.00
CA ALA A 2 -32.80 20.12 1.78
C ALA A 2 -32.03 19.35 2.86
N THR A 3 -30.89 18.77 2.48
CA THR A 3 -29.95 18.10 3.38
C THR A 3 -28.64 18.88 3.33
N TRP A 4 -28.06 19.15 4.50
CA TRP A 4 -26.74 19.74 4.63
C TRP A 4 -25.80 18.75 5.31
N SER A 5 -24.57 18.68 4.83
CA SER A 5 -23.51 17.82 5.37
C SER A 5 -22.19 18.58 5.41
N THR A 6 -21.37 18.29 6.42
CA THR A 6 -20.03 18.85 6.58
C THR A 6 -19.01 17.79 6.22
N HIS A 7 -18.01 18.16 5.42
CA HIS A 7 -16.97 17.25 4.95
C HIS A 7 -15.59 17.79 5.27
N ARG A 8 -14.65 16.89 5.59
CA ARG A 8 -13.27 17.24 5.92
C ARG A 8 -12.38 17.05 4.70
N VAL A 9 -11.73 18.13 4.27
CA VAL A 9 -10.69 18.09 3.24
C VAL A 9 -9.34 18.04 3.93
N ARG A 10 -8.56 16.98 3.67
CA ARG A 10 -7.19 16.83 4.19
C ARG A 10 -6.22 16.63 3.02
N PRO A 11 -5.00 17.20 3.10
CA PRO A 11 -3.97 16.89 2.13
C PRO A 11 -3.62 15.40 2.16
N ILE A 12 -3.84 14.69 1.06
CA ILE A 12 -3.27 13.37 0.84
C ILE A 12 -1.84 13.58 0.31
N GLY A 13 -0.87 12.82 0.81
CA GLY A 13 0.52 12.89 0.35
C GLY A 13 0.61 12.70 -1.17
N GLY A 14 1.54 13.41 -1.82
CA GLY A 14 1.75 13.29 -3.27
C GLY A 14 1.39 14.53 -4.10
N CYS A 15 0.78 15.56 -3.52
CA CYS A 15 0.41 16.75 -4.28
C CYS A 15 1.67 17.51 -4.77
N PRO A 16 1.88 17.68 -6.08
CA PRO A 16 3.08 18.34 -6.62
C PRO A 16 3.17 19.83 -6.25
N VAL A 17 2.05 20.44 -5.83
CA VAL A 17 1.98 21.88 -5.48
C VAL A 17 2.16 22.10 -3.98
N CYS A 18 1.29 21.52 -3.14
CA CYS A 18 1.25 21.85 -1.72
C CYS A 18 2.08 20.90 -0.84
N ARG A 19 2.39 19.68 -1.30
CA ARG A 19 3.12 18.68 -0.52
C ARG A 19 3.80 17.63 -1.42
N PRO A 20 4.79 18.03 -2.25
CA PRO A 20 5.49 17.10 -3.13
C PRO A 20 6.25 16.06 -2.31
N LEU A 21 6.32 14.83 -2.81
CA LEU A 21 7.08 13.78 -2.13
C LEU A 21 8.58 14.02 -2.31
N PRO A 22 9.38 13.84 -1.25
CA PRO A 22 10.83 13.86 -1.39
C PRO A 22 11.28 12.69 -2.27
N ALA A 23 12.43 12.86 -2.92
CA ALA A 23 13.06 11.80 -3.70
C ALA A 23 13.35 10.58 -2.81
N ASP A 24 13.20 9.40 -3.38
CA ASP A 24 13.62 8.16 -2.72
C ASP A 24 15.15 8.06 -2.62
N SER A 25 15.64 7.32 -1.63
CA SER A 25 17.08 7.11 -1.43
C SER A 25 17.38 5.88 -0.57
N PRO A 26 18.58 5.29 -0.66
CA PRO A 26 18.97 4.17 0.19
C PRO A 26 18.84 4.48 1.69
N ALA A 27 19.16 5.71 2.09
CA ALA A 27 19.03 6.15 3.48
C ALA A 27 17.57 6.25 3.93
N ALA A 28 16.64 6.56 3.02
CA ALA A 28 15.22 6.63 3.33
C ALA A 28 14.58 5.26 3.57
N ALA A 29 15.17 4.19 3.02
CA ALA A 29 14.73 2.81 3.24
C ALA A 29 15.18 2.24 4.60
N ALA A 30 16.07 2.92 5.34
CA ALA A 30 16.56 2.43 6.61
C ALA A 30 15.42 2.17 7.60
N PHE A 31 15.44 0.98 8.19
CA PHE A 31 14.47 0.56 9.19
C PHE A 31 15.13 0.47 10.56
N ALA A 32 14.47 1.03 11.59
CA ALA A 32 14.92 0.90 12.96
C ALA A 32 14.52 -0.48 13.50
N ASP A 33 15.48 -1.40 13.54
CA ASP A 33 15.28 -2.74 14.09
C ASP A 33 15.33 -2.71 15.62
N THR A 34 14.22 -2.29 16.23
CA THR A 34 14.05 -2.29 17.69
C THR A 34 12.97 -3.30 18.08
N PRO A 35 13.34 -4.36 18.84
CA PRO A 35 12.37 -5.33 19.33
C PRO A 35 11.24 -4.67 20.11
N ARG A 36 10.00 -5.08 19.82
CA ARG A 36 8.80 -4.66 20.56
C ARG A 36 8.19 -5.88 21.24
N PRO A 37 8.53 -6.16 22.51
CA PRO A 37 8.03 -7.34 23.19
C PRO A 37 6.50 -7.28 23.34
N LEU A 38 5.86 -8.42 23.17
CA LEU A 38 4.43 -8.60 23.40
C LEU A 38 4.22 -9.19 24.80
N PRO A 39 3.11 -8.86 25.48
CA PRO A 39 2.90 -9.27 26.87
C PRO A 39 2.64 -10.78 27.01
N ASP A 40 2.19 -11.45 25.95
CA ASP A 40 1.83 -12.87 25.94
C ASP A 40 1.93 -13.45 24.51
N PRO A 41 2.27 -14.76 24.32
CA PRO A 41 2.39 -15.38 23.00
C PRO A 41 1.11 -15.41 22.14
N SER A 42 -0.08 -15.30 22.74
CA SER A 42 -1.35 -15.21 22.01
C SER A 42 -1.61 -13.82 21.43
N VAL A 43 -0.88 -12.80 21.89
CA VAL A 43 -0.96 -11.44 21.37
C VAL A 43 0.00 -11.32 20.19
N LEU A 44 -0.54 -11.03 19.00
CA LEU A 44 0.25 -10.91 17.76
C LEU A 44 0.52 -9.46 17.31
N ARG A 45 0.02 -8.48 18.06
CA ARG A 45 0.14 -7.04 17.79
C ARG A 45 0.24 -6.26 19.09
N GLY A 46 1.20 -5.34 19.18
CA GLY A 46 1.31 -4.43 20.31
C GLY A 46 0.17 -3.40 20.34
N PRO A 47 -0.13 -2.79 21.50
CA PRO A 47 -1.14 -1.74 21.59
C PRO A 47 -0.75 -0.52 20.76
N ASN A 48 -1.71 0.04 20.04
CA ASN A 48 -1.56 1.30 19.31
C ASN A 48 -2.85 2.12 19.43
N ASP A 49 -2.81 3.17 20.25
CA ASP A 49 -3.94 4.04 20.55
C ASP A 49 -4.49 4.76 19.32
N ARG A 50 -3.68 4.95 18.28
CA ARG A 50 -4.10 5.55 16.99
C ARG A 50 -4.96 4.62 16.15
N THR A 51 -4.97 3.32 16.45
CA THR A 51 -5.62 2.29 15.62
C THR A 51 -6.97 1.81 16.14
N GLY A 52 -7.54 2.49 17.14
CA GLY A 52 -8.91 2.23 17.57
C GLY A 52 -9.91 2.49 16.43
N ALA A 53 -10.99 1.71 16.36
CA ALA A 53 -11.98 1.80 15.28
C ALA A 53 -12.52 3.23 15.06
N GLU A 54 -12.90 3.93 16.13
CA GLU A 54 -13.41 5.31 16.05
C GLU A 54 -12.38 6.31 15.50
N ARG A 55 -11.11 6.14 15.90
CA ARG A 55 -10.02 7.02 15.43
C ARG A 55 -9.72 6.76 13.96
N LEU A 56 -9.61 5.49 13.56
CA LEU A 56 -9.43 5.13 12.16
C LEU A 56 -10.58 5.66 11.31
N ARG A 57 -11.83 5.48 11.75
CA ARG A 57 -13.01 6.02 11.05
C ARG A 57 -12.90 7.54 10.91
N THR A 58 -12.56 8.24 11.99
CA THR A 58 -12.45 9.72 12.00
C THR A 58 -11.34 10.26 11.09
N GLU A 59 -10.24 9.52 10.94
CA GLU A 59 -9.09 9.93 10.12
C GLU A 59 -9.23 9.51 8.65
N LEU A 60 -9.93 8.42 8.36
CA LEU A 60 -9.96 7.80 7.04
C LEU A 60 -11.27 7.98 6.28
N PHE A 61 -12.41 8.02 6.98
CA PHE A 61 -13.71 8.03 6.32
C PHE A 61 -14.27 9.44 6.17
N ASP A 62 -14.47 9.84 4.92
CA ASP A 62 -15.34 10.94 4.52
C ASP A 62 -15.86 10.64 3.12
N GLU A 63 -17.18 10.58 2.95
CA GLU A 63 -17.81 10.12 1.71
C GLU A 63 -17.48 10.98 0.47
N ARG A 64 -17.04 12.24 0.68
CA ARG A 64 -16.67 13.14 -0.41
C ARG A 64 -15.16 13.24 -0.60
N PHE A 65 -14.41 13.46 0.48
CA PHE A 65 -13.00 13.86 0.41
C PHE A 65 -12.04 12.98 1.21
N GLY A 66 -12.54 11.90 1.81
CA GLY A 66 -11.72 10.98 2.58
C GLY A 66 -10.97 9.99 1.69
N PRO A 67 -9.86 9.40 2.16
CA PRO A 67 -9.23 8.28 1.48
C PRO A 67 -10.18 7.09 1.37
N VAL A 68 -11.10 6.91 2.33
CA VAL A 68 -12.22 5.96 2.26
C VAL A 68 -13.51 6.73 2.02
N ARG A 69 -14.16 6.50 0.87
CA ARG A 69 -15.37 7.23 0.44
C ARG A 69 -16.67 6.45 0.59
N ARG A 70 -16.59 5.14 0.80
CA ARG A 70 -17.74 4.29 1.13
C ARG A 70 -17.37 3.38 2.27
N LEU A 71 -18.29 3.25 3.22
CA LEU A 71 -18.13 2.36 4.36
C LEU A 71 -19.51 1.80 4.70
N PHE A 72 -19.72 0.51 4.46
CA PHE A 72 -21.02 -0.11 4.60
C PHE A 72 -20.93 -1.55 5.09
N ARG A 73 -22.00 -2.01 5.70
CA ARG A 73 -22.12 -3.35 6.28
C ARG A 73 -22.87 -4.26 5.31
N THR A 74 -22.43 -5.50 5.24
CA THR A 74 -23.11 -6.59 4.56
C THR A 74 -23.70 -7.50 5.63
N GLU A 75 -25.01 -7.39 5.86
CA GLU A 75 -25.70 -8.02 7.00
C GLU A 75 -26.20 -9.43 6.68
N ASP A 76 -26.21 -9.83 5.41
CA ASP A 76 -26.56 -11.17 4.91
C ASP A 76 -25.35 -12.14 4.84
N SER A 77 -24.27 -11.80 5.56
CA SER A 77 -23.08 -12.64 5.69
C SER A 77 -23.11 -13.45 6.99
N ALA A 78 -22.53 -14.65 6.99
CA ALA A 78 -22.44 -15.53 8.16
C ALA A 78 -21.69 -14.91 9.35
N PHE A 79 -20.79 -13.96 9.06
CA PHE A 79 -20.07 -13.15 10.04
C PHE A 79 -20.19 -11.67 9.70
N ALA A 80 -19.92 -10.79 10.67
CA ALA A 80 -19.94 -9.35 10.44
C ALA A 80 -18.96 -8.95 9.34
N LEU A 81 -19.50 -8.47 8.23
CA LEU A 81 -18.75 -8.07 7.04
C LEU A 81 -18.93 -6.58 6.80
N THR A 82 -17.81 -5.85 6.74
CA THR A 82 -17.78 -4.42 6.45
C THR A 82 -16.89 -4.18 5.24
N THR A 83 -17.35 -3.35 4.33
CA THR A 83 -16.63 -2.97 3.12
C THR A 83 -16.23 -1.50 3.19
N ALA A 84 -14.96 -1.20 2.89
CA ALA A 84 -14.39 0.14 2.87
C ALA A 84 -13.79 0.43 1.49
N TRP A 85 -14.41 1.28 0.67
CA TRP A 85 -13.86 1.62 -0.65
C TRP A 85 -12.96 2.84 -0.59
N VAL A 86 -11.79 2.73 -1.20
CA VAL A 86 -10.84 3.83 -1.34
C VAL A 86 -11.01 4.56 -2.65
N ALA A 87 -10.54 5.80 -2.68
CA ALA A 87 -10.39 6.54 -3.91
C ALA A 87 -8.96 7.06 -4.06
N ASP A 88 -8.33 6.69 -5.16
CA ASP A 88 -6.96 7.09 -5.51
C ASP A 88 -6.87 7.88 -6.82
N GLY A 89 -8.02 8.09 -7.49
CA GLY A 89 -8.14 8.76 -8.78
C GLY A 89 -8.32 7.80 -9.97
N ARG A 90 -8.17 6.49 -9.79
CA ARG A 90 -8.47 5.49 -10.82
C ARG A 90 -9.99 5.21 -10.87
N PRO A 91 -10.54 4.88 -12.06
CA PRO A 91 -11.96 4.55 -12.23
C PRO A 91 -12.25 3.08 -11.86
N VAL A 92 -11.68 2.61 -10.75
CA VAL A 92 -11.84 1.23 -10.26
C VAL A 92 -12.20 1.30 -8.78
N ASP A 93 -13.29 0.64 -8.41
CA ASP A 93 -13.63 0.43 -7.01
C ASP A 93 -12.68 -0.62 -6.43
N ASP A 94 -11.88 -0.20 -5.45
CA ASP A 94 -10.99 -1.06 -4.69
C ASP A 94 -11.03 -0.63 -3.22
N GLY A 95 -10.48 -1.44 -2.33
CA GLY A 95 -10.45 -1.15 -0.91
C GLY A 95 -10.38 -2.40 -0.04
N GLY A 96 -10.92 -2.28 1.17
CA GLY A 96 -10.78 -3.28 2.21
C GLY A 96 -12.07 -3.97 2.61
N TYR A 97 -11.93 -5.20 3.07
CA TYR A 97 -13.01 -6.07 3.53
C TYR A 97 -12.71 -6.60 4.92
N GLY A 98 -13.47 -6.12 5.89
CA GLY A 98 -13.41 -6.59 7.26
C GLY A 98 -14.29 -7.81 7.47
N ARG A 99 -13.74 -8.87 8.05
CA ARG A 99 -14.52 -10.00 8.57
C ARG A 99 -14.17 -10.22 10.04
N SER A 100 -15.19 -10.23 10.90
CA SER A 100 -14.99 -10.42 12.34
C SER A 100 -16.26 -10.91 13.04
N ALA A 101 -16.18 -11.11 14.35
CA ALA A 101 -17.30 -11.51 15.20
C ALA A 101 -18.36 -10.40 15.37
N ASP A 102 -17.97 -9.13 15.22
CA ASP A 102 -18.85 -7.97 15.34
C ASP A 102 -18.50 -6.88 14.32
N PHE A 103 -19.46 -5.99 14.02
CA PHE A 103 -19.29 -4.95 13.00
C PHE A 103 -18.25 -3.88 13.37
N ARG A 104 -18.00 -3.63 14.65
CA ARG A 104 -17.00 -2.65 15.09
C ARG A 104 -15.59 -3.19 14.81
N SER A 105 -15.35 -4.46 15.13
CA SER A 105 -14.09 -5.15 14.82
C SER A 105 -13.90 -5.33 13.32
N SER A 106 -14.97 -5.69 12.60
CA SER A 106 -14.99 -5.79 11.14
C SER A 106 -14.65 -4.47 10.47
N GLU A 107 -15.28 -3.37 10.86
CA GLU A 107 -14.98 -2.03 10.31
C GLU A 107 -13.51 -1.65 10.50
N ARG A 108 -12.93 -1.95 11.66
CA ARG A 108 -11.50 -1.72 11.92
C ARG A 108 -10.61 -2.45 10.91
N VAL A 109 -10.91 -3.72 10.62
CA VAL A 109 -10.15 -4.53 9.64
C VAL A 109 -10.32 -3.97 8.23
N ALA A 110 -11.55 -3.64 7.84
CA ALA A 110 -11.84 -3.05 6.52
C ALA A 110 -11.05 -1.76 6.28
N LEU A 111 -10.99 -0.88 7.29
CA LEU A 111 -10.24 0.37 7.21
C LEU A 111 -8.72 0.15 7.13
N PHE A 112 -8.19 -0.87 7.79
CA PHE A 112 -6.77 -1.22 7.67
C PHE A 112 -6.41 -1.73 6.29
N GLU A 113 -7.19 -2.68 5.75
CA GLU A 113 -6.97 -3.18 4.39
C GLU A 113 -7.14 -2.05 3.37
N ALA A 114 -8.13 -1.16 3.55
CA ALA A 114 -8.29 0.01 2.69
C ALA A 114 -7.03 0.90 2.66
N VAL A 115 -6.40 1.17 3.81
CA VAL A 115 -5.14 1.94 3.87
C VAL A 115 -3.99 1.19 3.22
N GLU A 116 -3.92 -0.13 3.43
CA GLU A 116 -2.90 -0.99 2.79
C GLU A 116 -3.04 -0.95 1.27
N ARG A 117 -4.24 -1.14 0.74
CA ARG A 117 -4.52 -0.98 -0.70
C ARG A 117 -4.11 0.40 -1.19
N LEU A 118 -4.57 1.47 -0.54
CA LEU A 118 -4.22 2.84 -0.95
C LEU A 118 -2.69 3.08 -0.97
N ALA A 119 -1.96 2.50 -0.02
CA ALA A 119 -0.51 2.62 0.05
C ALA A 119 0.22 1.81 -1.04
N GLY A 120 -0.37 0.70 -1.51
CA GLY A 120 0.17 -0.10 -2.62
C GLY A 120 -0.19 0.45 -4.01
N MET A 121 -1.20 1.31 -4.14
CA MET A 121 -1.65 1.82 -5.44
C MET A 121 -0.75 2.90 -6.02
N ARG A 122 -0.12 3.70 -5.16
CA ARG A 122 0.80 4.76 -5.57
C ARG A 122 1.75 5.12 -4.43
N PRO A 123 2.92 5.69 -4.72
CA PRO A 123 3.81 6.17 -3.68
C PRO A 123 3.15 7.28 -2.84
N LEU A 124 3.08 7.09 -1.53
CA LEU A 124 2.54 8.09 -0.59
C LEU A 124 3.63 8.79 0.25
N GLY A 125 4.84 8.22 0.30
CA GLY A 125 5.93 8.70 1.13
C GLY A 125 7.09 9.32 0.36
N ARG A 126 7.44 8.77 -0.80
CA ARG A 126 8.59 9.13 -1.63
C ARG A 126 8.22 9.07 -3.10
N ARG A 127 8.90 9.84 -3.94
CA ARG A 127 8.76 9.70 -5.40
C ARG A 127 9.92 8.88 -5.95
N THR A 128 9.61 8.02 -6.91
CA THR A 128 10.56 7.22 -7.65
C THR A 128 11.45 8.13 -8.49
N VAL A 129 12.77 7.90 -8.43
CA VAL A 129 13.79 8.70 -9.10
C VAL A 129 14.89 7.87 -9.75
N LEU A 130 14.93 6.56 -9.46
CA LEU A 130 15.95 5.66 -9.98
C LEU A 130 15.39 4.90 -11.18
N ARG A 131 15.86 5.28 -12.37
CA ARG A 131 15.60 4.60 -13.63
C ARG A 131 16.93 4.00 -14.11
N ALA A 132 16.99 2.68 -14.20
CA ALA A 132 18.20 1.94 -14.62
C ALA A 132 17.83 0.53 -15.07
N SER A 133 18.75 -0.16 -15.71
CA SER A 133 18.70 -1.60 -15.93
C SER A 133 19.32 -2.37 -14.75
N PHE A 134 19.00 -3.66 -14.63
CA PHE A 134 19.64 -4.50 -13.61
C PHE A 134 21.15 -4.67 -13.90
N ALA A 135 21.55 -4.74 -15.17
CA ALA A 135 22.94 -4.81 -15.59
C ALA A 135 23.76 -3.60 -15.12
N GLU A 136 23.18 -2.39 -15.14
CA GLU A 136 23.81 -1.17 -14.64
C GLU A 136 23.92 -1.11 -13.11
N LEU A 137 22.86 -1.52 -12.39
CA LEU A 137 22.85 -1.49 -10.92
C LEU A 137 23.72 -2.60 -10.32
N GLY A 138 23.72 -3.76 -10.96
CA GLY A 138 24.41 -4.95 -10.50
C GLY A 138 23.74 -5.67 -9.32
N PRO A 139 24.09 -6.94 -9.10
CA PRO A 139 23.45 -7.83 -8.12
C PRO A 139 23.76 -7.44 -6.67
N GLN A 140 24.68 -6.50 -6.44
CA GLN A 140 24.95 -5.98 -5.10
C GLN A 140 24.02 -4.84 -4.74
N ALA A 141 23.59 -4.00 -5.68
CA ALA A 141 22.72 -2.87 -5.38
C ALA A 141 21.22 -3.22 -5.51
N ALA A 142 20.87 -4.10 -6.45
CA ALA A 142 19.49 -4.37 -6.83
C ALA A 142 19.06 -5.83 -6.61
N VAL A 143 17.77 -6.06 -6.37
CA VAL A 143 17.17 -7.39 -6.40
C VAL A 143 16.97 -7.79 -7.86
N ASP A 144 17.48 -8.96 -8.23
CA ASP A 144 17.31 -9.51 -9.58
C ASP A 144 15.82 -9.83 -9.86
N PRO A 145 15.17 -9.16 -10.83
CA PRO A 145 13.79 -9.43 -11.21
C PRO A 145 13.51 -10.90 -11.58
N ALA A 146 14.51 -11.63 -12.09
CA ALA A 146 14.37 -13.06 -12.39
C ALA A 146 14.06 -13.91 -11.15
N ARG A 147 14.39 -13.42 -9.95
CA ARG A 147 14.12 -14.08 -8.67
C ARG A 147 12.73 -13.80 -8.10
N LEU A 148 11.99 -12.86 -8.69
CA LEU A 148 10.67 -12.42 -8.21
C LEU A 148 9.51 -13.13 -8.92
N GLY A 149 9.81 -14.06 -9.83
CA GLY A 149 8.84 -14.76 -10.65
C GLY A 149 8.53 -13.97 -11.92
N LEU A 150 9.05 -14.45 -13.05
CA LEU A 150 8.78 -13.83 -14.35
C LEU A 150 7.48 -14.36 -14.95
N PRO A 151 6.76 -13.56 -15.76
CA PRO A 151 5.63 -14.04 -16.54
C PRO A 151 6.01 -15.27 -17.39
N ASP A 152 5.08 -16.21 -17.49
CA ASP A 152 5.29 -17.45 -18.25
C ASP A 152 5.63 -17.12 -19.72
N PRO A 153 6.79 -17.57 -20.23
CA PRO A 153 7.19 -17.32 -21.62
C PRO A 153 6.19 -17.83 -22.66
N ALA A 154 5.38 -18.85 -22.34
CA ALA A 154 4.37 -19.38 -23.26
C ALA A 154 3.25 -18.36 -23.58
N HIS A 155 3.09 -17.33 -22.74
CA HIS A 155 2.05 -16.32 -22.89
C HIS A 155 2.58 -15.02 -23.53
N ARG A 156 3.85 -15.01 -23.98
CA ARG A 156 4.45 -13.86 -24.69
C ARG A 156 3.71 -13.60 -26.00
N GLY A 157 3.37 -12.34 -26.24
CA GLY A 157 2.62 -11.91 -27.43
C GLY A 157 1.11 -12.13 -27.34
N HIS A 158 0.58 -12.66 -26.22
CA HIS A 158 -0.86 -12.72 -26.01
C HIS A 158 -1.44 -11.29 -25.98
N PRO A 159 -2.56 -10.99 -26.69
CA PRO A 159 -3.12 -9.64 -26.75
C PRO A 159 -3.50 -9.03 -25.39
N ALA A 160 -3.76 -9.88 -24.38
CA ALA A 160 -4.04 -9.44 -23.01
C ALA A 160 -2.78 -9.35 -22.11
N SER A 161 -1.58 -9.67 -22.61
CA SER A 161 -0.35 -9.48 -21.83
C SER A 161 -0.03 -8.00 -21.74
N LEU A 162 0.03 -7.48 -20.52
CA LEU A 162 0.46 -6.11 -20.23
C LEU A 162 1.96 -6.03 -19.93
N SER A 163 2.66 -7.17 -19.91
CA SER A 163 4.08 -7.26 -19.59
C SER A 163 4.95 -7.42 -20.85
N VAL A 164 6.16 -6.84 -20.79
CA VAL A 164 7.22 -7.07 -21.78
C VAL A 164 8.17 -8.17 -21.27
N PRO A 165 8.85 -8.92 -22.17
CA PRO A 165 9.89 -9.84 -21.75
C PRO A 165 10.97 -9.13 -20.94
N TYR A 166 11.39 -9.76 -19.84
CA TYR A 166 12.49 -9.27 -19.03
C TYR A 166 13.83 -9.73 -19.60
N ASP A 167 14.78 -8.80 -19.64
CA ASP A 167 16.21 -9.04 -19.77
C ASP A 167 16.98 -8.06 -18.86
N ALA A 168 18.28 -8.32 -18.62
CA ALA A 168 19.05 -7.56 -17.65
C ALA A 168 19.29 -6.09 -18.06
N ASP A 169 19.17 -5.77 -19.35
CA ASP A 169 19.35 -4.43 -19.92
C ASP A 169 18.02 -3.63 -19.96
N LEU A 170 16.89 -4.28 -19.63
CA LEU A 170 15.59 -3.63 -19.56
C LEU A 170 15.59 -2.50 -18.53
N GLN A 171 15.33 -1.28 -18.99
CA GLN A 171 15.19 -0.10 -18.13
C GLN A 171 13.90 -0.20 -17.32
N LEU A 172 14.06 -0.20 -15.99
CA LEU A 172 12.98 -0.26 -15.02
C LEU A 172 13.05 0.95 -14.07
N ASP A 173 11.91 1.25 -13.46
CA ASP A 173 11.86 2.11 -12.30
C ASP A 173 12.11 1.28 -11.04
N TRP A 174 12.90 1.85 -10.12
CA TRP A 174 13.36 1.18 -8.91
C TRP A 174 13.09 2.04 -7.68
N VAL A 175 12.70 1.39 -6.60
CA VAL A 175 12.56 1.99 -5.26
C VAL A 175 13.44 1.26 -4.26
N TYR A 176 13.80 1.91 -3.16
CA TYR A 176 14.66 1.31 -2.13
C TYR A 176 13.84 0.62 -1.04
N GLY A 177 14.08 -0.67 -0.86
CA GLY A 177 13.61 -1.46 0.29
C GLY A 177 14.76 -1.83 1.23
N TRP A 178 14.45 -2.18 2.48
CA TRP A 178 15.44 -2.67 3.44
C TRP A 178 15.56 -4.19 3.40
N SER A 179 16.76 -4.71 3.15
CA SER A 179 17.04 -6.14 3.28
C SER A 179 17.27 -6.48 4.76
N LEU A 180 16.36 -7.25 5.34
CA LEU A 180 16.49 -7.74 6.71
C LEU A 180 17.63 -8.77 6.86
N THR A 181 17.97 -9.50 5.80
CA THR A 181 19.04 -10.51 5.82
C THR A 181 20.43 -9.91 5.63
N GLU A 182 20.53 -8.76 4.96
CA GLU A 182 21.80 -8.09 4.68
C GLU A 182 22.00 -6.80 5.49
N GLY A 183 20.98 -6.34 6.20
CA GLY A 183 21.04 -5.13 7.03
C GLY A 183 21.34 -3.86 6.23
N ARG A 184 20.84 -3.77 4.99
CA ARG A 184 21.10 -2.63 4.09
C ARG A 184 19.98 -2.41 3.08
N ALA A 185 19.92 -1.21 2.53
CA ALA A 185 19.00 -0.88 1.45
C ALA A 185 19.37 -1.60 0.14
N ARG A 186 18.36 -2.03 -0.59
CA ARG A 186 18.44 -2.65 -1.92
C ARG A 186 17.41 -2.01 -2.84
N ALA A 187 17.78 -1.78 -4.09
CA ALA A 187 16.82 -1.39 -5.11
C ALA A 187 15.92 -2.59 -5.45
N VAL A 188 14.61 -2.37 -5.49
CA VAL A 188 13.57 -3.33 -5.86
C VAL A 188 12.78 -2.73 -7.03
N PRO A 189 12.40 -3.50 -8.06
CA PRO A 189 11.60 -2.94 -9.15
C PRO A 189 10.28 -2.38 -8.61
N GLU A 190 9.93 -1.16 -8.99
CA GLU A 190 8.78 -0.43 -8.42
C GLU A 190 7.46 -1.19 -8.58
N HIS A 191 7.28 -1.91 -9.67
CA HIS A 191 6.05 -2.62 -10.00
C HIS A 191 5.77 -3.87 -9.13
N VAL A 192 6.72 -4.27 -8.27
CA VAL A 192 6.58 -5.38 -7.31
C VAL A 192 6.93 -4.95 -5.88
N ALA A 193 7.11 -3.66 -5.64
CA ALA A 193 7.49 -3.09 -4.35
C ALA A 193 6.28 -2.71 -3.49
#